data_AF-A0A946SIJ9-F1
#
_entry.id   AF-A0A946SIJ9-F1
#
_cell.length_a   1.000
_cell.length_b   1.000
_cell.length_c   1.000
_cell.angle_alpha   90.00
_cell.angle_beta   90.00
_cell.angle_gamma   90.00
#
_symmetry.space_group_name_H-M   'P 1'
#
loop_
_entity.id
_entity.type
_entity.pdbx_description
1 polymer ?
#
loop_
_entity_poly.entity_id
_entity_poly.type
_entity_poly.pdbx_seq_one_letter_code
_entity_poly.pdbx_strand_id
1 'polypeptide(L)'
;MITIGYIFIAFLAAACLVYVANAYLKQPNNILLLILCPTSLLWFDSFVIAMGQFVGEGNLLLGATYIRYSAHWLMLPLLFIASGMILRGAGFKFASNKYIMGLFYFLTLFFIIEDFRHIFIVDFYPACYGDTLRYATKVPIGQACTTGMEGMGMGTSPAAAILLTVILLLSGIAIWIKHKWPWLAVGCSIMLLAAQPTS
;
A
#
# COMPACT_ATOMS: atom_id res chain seq x y z
N MET A 1 5.70 21.89 2.41
CA MET A 1 5.65 21.12 3.67
C MET A 1 5.05 19.77 3.37
N ILE A 2 5.86 18.74 3.44
CA ILE A 2 5.53 17.35 3.11
C ILE A 2 4.46 16.81 4.06
N THR A 3 4.48 17.25 5.32
CA THR A 3 3.47 16.86 6.32
C THR A 3 2.06 17.27 5.90
N ILE A 4 1.88 18.48 5.37
CA ILE A 4 0.56 18.95 4.90
C ILE A 4 0.03 18.04 3.79
N GLY A 5 0.92 17.57 2.90
CA GLY A 5 0.58 16.58 1.88
C GLY A 5 0.07 15.28 2.49
N TYR A 6 0.78 14.73 3.49
CA TYR A 6 0.33 13.50 4.17
C TYR A 6 -0.95 13.69 5.00
N ILE A 7 -1.17 14.86 5.60
CA ILE A 7 -2.44 15.19 6.26
C ILE A 7 -3.59 15.17 5.25
N PHE A 8 -3.38 15.77 4.07
CA PHE A 8 -4.38 15.77 3.01
C PHE A 8 -4.66 14.35 2.49
N ILE A 9 -3.62 13.54 2.28
CA ILE A 9 -3.77 12.12 1.88
C ILE A 9 -4.50 11.35 2.98
N ALA A 10 -4.16 11.54 4.25
CA ALA A 10 -4.84 10.90 5.37
C ALA A 10 -6.32 11.30 5.39
N PHE A 11 -6.65 12.58 5.20
CA PHE A 11 -8.05 13.03 5.16
C PHE A 11 -8.82 12.38 3.99
N LEU A 12 -8.25 12.35 2.79
CA LEU A 12 -8.85 11.68 1.63
C LEU A 12 -9.01 10.17 1.86
N ALA A 13 -8.00 9.51 2.42
CA ALA A 13 -8.04 8.10 2.75
C ALA A 13 -9.12 7.80 3.82
N ALA A 14 -9.30 8.69 4.79
CA ALA A 14 -10.38 8.59 5.78
C ALA A 14 -11.76 8.71 5.12
N ALA A 15 -11.95 9.69 4.23
CA ALA A 15 -13.19 9.87 3.49
C ALA A 15 -13.52 8.64 2.62
N CYS A 16 -12.52 8.11 1.92
CA CYS A 16 -12.64 6.85 1.16
C CYS A 16 -12.96 5.67 2.07
N LEU A 17 -12.31 5.57 3.24
CA LEU A 17 -12.56 4.51 4.21
C LEU A 17 -14.00 4.55 4.72
N VAL A 18 -14.51 5.72 5.08
CA VAL A 18 -15.90 5.91 5.50
C VAL A 18 -16.87 5.55 4.38
N TYR A 19 -16.58 5.94 3.15
CA TYR A 19 -17.39 5.58 1.98
C TYR A 19 -17.45 4.06 1.76
N VAL A 20 -16.29 3.39 1.76
CA VAL A 20 -16.20 1.93 1.57
C VAL A 20 -16.84 1.18 2.74
N ALA A 21 -16.66 1.65 3.98
CA ALA A 21 -17.30 1.07 5.16
C ALA A 21 -18.84 1.17 5.07
N ASN A 22 -19.37 2.34 4.70
CA ASN A 22 -20.81 2.53 4.49
C ASN A 22 -21.34 1.65 3.35
N ALA A 23 -20.58 1.50 2.26
CA ALA A 23 -20.95 0.60 1.16
C ALA A 23 -20.97 -0.86 1.63
N TYR A 24 -19.98 -1.29 2.41
CA TYR A 24 -19.89 -2.64 2.97
C TYR A 24 -21.04 -2.94 3.94
N LEU A 25 -21.40 -2.00 4.81
CA LEU A 25 -22.52 -2.16 5.75
C LEU A 25 -23.87 -2.28 5.03
N LYS A 26 -24.04 -1.62 3.88
CA LYS A 26 -25.26 -1.73 3.07
C LYS A 26 -25.32 -3.02 2.26
N GLN A 27 -24.18 -3.46 1.71
CA GLN A 27 -24.09 -4.66 0.87
C GLN A 27 -22.76 -5.38 1.14
N PRO A 28 -22.72 -6.29 2.13
CA PRO A 28 -21.49 -6.98 2.48
C PRO A 28 -21.03 -7.86 1.32
N ASN A 29 -19.81 -7.63 0.85
CA ASN A 29 -19.18 -8.36 -0.25
C ASN A 29 -17.68 -8.55 0.04
N ASN A 30 -17.15 -9.73 -0.27
CA ASN A 30 -15.73 -10.07 -0.13
C ASN A 30 -14.81 -9.08 -0.86
N ILE A 31 -15.22 -8.55 -2.02
CA ILE A 31 -14.43 -7.55 -2.76
C ILE A 31 -14.29 -6.27 -1.94
N LEU A 32 -15.40 -5.79 -1.37
CA LEU A 32 -15.39 -4.58 -0.55
C LEU A 32 -14.59 -4.77 0.73
N LEU A 33 -14.63 -5.97 1.34
CA LEU A 33 -13.80 -6.30 2.50
C LEU A 33 -12.29 -6.22 2.15
N LEU A 34 -11.90 -6.82 1.02
CA LEU A 34 -10.50 -6.79 0.56
C LEU A 34 -10.01 -5.40 0.15
N ILE A 35 -10.91 -4.47 -0.18
CA ILE A 35 -10.57 -3.06 -0.45
C ILE A 35 -10.55 -2.27 0.87
N LEU A 36 -11.49 -2.53 1.78
CA LEU A 36 -11.64 -1.84 3.05
C LEU A 36 -10.37 -1.99 3.91
N CYS A 37 -9.83 -3.21 4.01
CA CYS A 37 -8.68 -3.47 4.87
C CYS A 37 -7.42 -2.68 4.43
N PRO A 38 -6.95 -2.74 3.16
CA PRO A 38 -5.84 -1.91 2.69
C PRO A 38 -6.14 -0.41 2.73
N THR A 39 -7.38 0.02 2.52
CA THR A 39 -7.76 1.44 2.62
C THR A 39 -7.63 1.95 4.06
N SER A 40 -8.02 1.14 5.05
CA SER A 40 -7.86 1.48 6.47
C SER A 40 -6.38 1.63 6.85
N LEU A 41 -5.53 0.78 6.27
CA LEU A 41 -4.10 0.85 6.47
C LEU A 41 -3.47 2.06 5.78
N LEU A 42 -3.91 2.41 4.58
CA LEU A 42 -3.44 3.61 3.87
C LEU A 42 -3.72 4.89 4.67
N TRP A 43 -4.90 4.97 5.28
CA TRP A 43 -5.24 6.04 6.21
C TRP A 43 -4.27 6.09 7.40
N PHE A 44 -4.09 4.96 8.08
CA PHE A 44 -3.23 4.85 9.25
C PHE A 44 -1.76 5.20 8.92
N ASP A 45 -1.27 4.70 7.79
CA ASP A 45 0.08 4.96 7.29
C ASP A 45 0.33 6.46 7.08
N SER A 46 -0.57 7.11 6.34
CA SER A 46 -0.48 8.53 6.03
C SER A 46 -0.59 9.39 7.29
N PHE A 47 -1.47 9.00 8.22
CA PHE A 47 -1.66 9.69 9.50
C PHE A 47 -0.41 9.61 10.38
N VAL A 48 0.21 8.42 10.51
CA VAL A 48 1.42 8.24 11.32
C VAL A 48 2.59 9.03 10.75
N ILE A 49 2.76 9.08 9.42
CA ILE A 49 3.81 9.93 8.80
C ILE A 49 3.57 11.41 9.12
N ALA A 50 2.32 11.87 8.99
CA ALA A 50 1.96 13.25 9.31
C ALA A 50 2.21 13.60 10.79
N MET A 51 1.89 12.68 11.70
CA MET A 51 2.08 12.88 13.13
C MET A 51 3.53 12.72 13.59
N GLY A 52 4.40 12.11 12.77
CA GLY A 52 5.75 11.73 13.19
C GLY A 52 6.57 12.88 13.76
N GLN A 53 6.54 14.06 13.14
CA GLN A 53 7.29 15.23 13.65
C GLN A 53 6.75 15.75 14.99
N PHE A 54 5.45 15.58 15.26
CA PHE A 54 4.81 16.04 16.50
C PHE A 54 5.01 15.03 17.64
N VAL A 55 5.11 13.74 17.31
CA VAL A 55 5.37 12.67 18.27
C VAL A 55 6.85 12.60 18.65
N GLY A 56 7.75 12.85 17.69
CA GLY A 56 9.19 12.70 17.88
C GLY A 56 9.65 11.24 17.85
N GLU A 57 10.96 11.04 18.02
CA GLU A 57 11.56 9.71 18.07
C GLU A 57 11.16 8.99 19.38
N GLY A 58 10.87 7.69 19.29
CA GLY A 58 10.54 6.90 20.48
C GLY A 58 9.65 5.68 20.21
N ASN A 59 9.33 4.96 21.28
CA ASN A 59 8.61 3.69 21.23
C ASN A 59 7.20 3.80 20.62
N LEU A 60 6.54 4.95 20.73
CA LEU A 60 5.21 5.16 20.18
C LEU A 60 5.25 5.19 18.64
N LEU A 61 6.14 6.00 18.06
CA LEU A 61 6.32 6.09 16.61
C LEU A 61 6.94 4.80 16.03
N LEU A 62 7.84 4.15 16.79
CA LEU A 62 8.40 2.86 16.42
C LEU A 62 7.32 1.76 16.40
N GLY A 63 6.50 1.65 17.44
CA GLY A 63 5.39 0.69 17.48
C GLY A 63 4.37 0.90 16.36
N ALA A 64 4.03 2.16 16.07
CA ALA A 64 3.18 2.49 14.92
C ALA A 64 3.84 2.08 13.58
N THR A 65 5.15 2.23 13.45
CA THR A 65 5.91 1.77 12.27
C THR A 65 5.82 0.26 12.10
N TYR A 66 5.99 -0.53 13.17
CA TYR A 66 5.83 -1.98 13.11
C TYR A 66 4.44 -2.36 12.59
N ILE A 67 3.39 -1.77 13.13
CA ILE A 67 2.01 -2.02 12.67
C ILE A 67 1.87 -1.70 11.18
N ARG A 68 2.39 -0.55 10.73
CA ARG A 68 2.32 -0.11 9.34
C ARG A 68 2.97 -1.11 8.39
N TYR A 69 4.24 -1.45 8.65
CA TYR A 69 4.99 -2.35 7.77
C TYR A 69 4.44 -3.78 7.81
N SER A 70 4.14 -4.33 8.99
CA SER A 70 3.56 -5.67 9.10
C SER A 70 2.20 -5.77 8.41
N ALA A 71 1.33 -4.79 8.60
CA ALA A 71 0.04 -4.77 7.93
C ALA A 71 0.20 -4.58 6.41
N HIS A 72 1.19 -3.80 5.95
CA HIS A 72 1.43 -3.60 4.53
C HIS A 72 1.88 -4.91 3.87
N TRP A 73 2.87 -5.57 4.44
CA TRP A 73 3.38 -6.87 3.99
C TRP A 73 2.33 -7.98 3.95
N LEU A 74 1.37 -7.97 4.87
CA LEU A 74 0.33 -9.00 4.93
C LEU A 74 -0.91 -8.68 4.08
N MET A 75 -1.33 -7.41 4.05
CA MET A 75 -2.61 -7.02 3.45
C MET A 75 -2.49 -6.59 2.00
N LEU A 76 -1.33 -6.07 1.58
CA LEU A 76 -1.11 -5.65 0.20
C LEU A 76 -1.27 -6.83 -0.79
N PRO A 77 -0.71 -8.03 -0.55
CA PRO A 77 -0.87 -9.15 -1.48
C PRO A 77 -2.34 -9.59 -1.65
N LEU A 78 -3.22 -9.37 -0.67
CA LEU A 78 -4.64 -9.71 -0.80
C LEU A 78 -5.33 -8.97 -1.96
N LEU A 79 -4.78 -7.82 -2.37
CA LEU A 79 -5.28 -7.07 -3.52
C LEU A 79 -5.06 -7.78 -4.87
N PHE A 80 -4.17 -8.78 -4.96
CA PHE A 80 -4.09 -9.63 -6.15
C PHE A 80 -5.41 -10.39 -6.35
N ILE A 81 -5.98 -10.96 -5.27
CA ILE A 81 -7.28 -11.63 -5.31
C ILE A 81 -8.39 -10.62 -5.63
N ALA A 82 -8.34 -9.43 -5.01
CA ALA A 82 -9.30 -8.37 -5.30
C ALA A 82 -9.31 -7.99 -6.79
N SER A 83 -8.14 -7.84 -7.41
CA SER A 83 -8.01 -7.58 -8.85
C SER A 83 -8.70 -8.65 -9.70
N GLY A 84 -8.45 -9.93 -9.39
CA GLY A 84 -9.10 -11.06 -10.07
C GLY A 84 -10.62 -11.05 -9.91
N MET A 85 -11.11 -10.77 -8.69
CA MET A 85 -12.55 -10.69 -8.41
C MET A 85 -13.22 -9.49 -9.11
N ILE A 86 -12.55 -8.34 -9.18
CA ILE A 86 -13.05 -7.15 -9.89
C ILE A 86 -13.19 -7.47 -11.39
N LEU A 87 -12.17 -8.09 -12.01
CA LEU A 87 -12.24 -8.50 -13.41
C LEU A 87 -13.36 -9.52 -13.67
N ARG A 88 -13.54 -10.47 -12.75
CA ARG A 88 -14.64 -11.44 -12.82
C ARG A 88 -16.00 -10.75 -12.71
N GLY A 89 -16.15 -9.80 -11.77
CA GLY A 89 -17.35 -8.98 -11.60
C GLY A 89 -17.64 -8.08 -12.80
N ALA A 90 -16.61 -7.60 -13.50
CA ALA A 90 -16.73 -6.83 -14.74
C ALA A 90 -17.07 -7.69 -15.98
N GLY A 91 -17.30 -9.00 -15.80
CA GLY A 91 -17.76 -9.91 -16.86
C GLY A 91 -16.68 -10.27 -17.88
N PHE A 92 -15.40 -10.29 -17.50
CA PHE A 92 -14.33 -10.80 -18.35
C PHE A 92 -14.28 -12.34 -18.28
N LYS A 93 -14.49 -13.02 -19.42
CA LYS A 93 -14.54 -14.50 -19.48
C LYS A 93 -13.24 -15.17 -19.02
N PHE A 94 -12.08 -14.57 -19.30
CA PHE A 94 -10.81 -15.12 -18.85
C PHE A 94 -10.70 -15.13 -17.31
N ALA A 95 -11.16 -14.08 -16.63
CA ALA A 95 -11.11 -13.97 -15.18
C ALA A 95 -12.06 -14.94 -14.46
N SER A 96 -13.08 -15.46 -15.17
CA SER A 96 -13.91 -16.56 -14.64
C SER A 96 -13.24 -17.93 -14.69
N ASN A 97 -12.10 -18.08 -15.38
CA ASN A 97 -11.36 -19.34 -15.42
C ASN A 97 -10.72 -19.64 -14.06
N LYS A 98 -10.94 -20.85 -13.54
CA LYS A 98 -10.37 -21.34 -12.28
C LYS A 98 -8.85 -21.25 -12.23
N TYR A 99 -8.16 -21.43 -13.36
CA TYR A 99 -6.69 -21.37 -13.41
C TYR A 99 -6.18 -19.93 -13.24
N ILE A 100 -6.89 -18.94 -13.80
CA ILE A 100 -6.50 -17.52 -13.67
C ILE A 100 -6.75 -17.03 -12.24
N MET A 101 -7.88 -17.40 -11.64
CA MET A 101 -8.09 -17.13 -10.21
C MET A 101 -7.07 -17.87 -9.34
N GLY A 102 -6.72 -19.12 -9.69
CA GLY A 102 -5.66 -19.88 -9.04
C GLY A 102 -4.31 -19.16 -9.06
N LEU A 103 -3.96 -18.50 -10.16
CA LEU A 103 -2.75 -17.68 -10.25
C LEU A 103 -2.79 -16.49 -9.29
N PHE A 104 -3.90 -15.77 -9.18
CA PHE A 104 -4.04 -14.67 -8.22
C PHE A 104 -3.90 -15.15 -6.76
N TYR A 105 -4.50 -16.30 -6.42
CA TYR A 105 -4.32 -16.91 -5.10
C TYR A 105 -2.87 -17.34 -4.85
N PHE A 106 -2.23 -17.96 -5.85
CA PHE A 106 -0.83 -18.38 -5.75
C PHE A 106 0.10 -17.18 -5.52
N LEU A 107 -0.04 -16.11 -6.32
CA LEU A 107 0.74 -14.89 -6.15
C LEU A 107 0.54 -14.27 -4.75
N THR A 108 -0.70 -14.25 -4.27
CA THR A 108 -1.02 -13.74 -2.93
C THR A 108 -0.29 -14.53 -1.85
N LEU A 109 -0.39 -15.86 -1.88
CA LEU A 109 0.28 -16.72 -0.90
C LEU A 109 1.79 -16.63 -0.99
N PHE A 110 2.34 -16.58 -2.21
CA PHE A 110 3.78 -16.45 -2.44
C PHE A 110 4.33 -15.18 -1.78
N PHE A 111 3.73 -14.02 -2.05
CA PHE A 111 4.19 -12.76 -1.46
C PHE A 111 3.92 -12.67 0.04
N ILE A 112 2.80 -13.20 0.54
CA ILE A 112 2.58 -13.26 2.00
C ILE A 112 3.69 -14.07 2.68
N ILE A 113 4.07 -15.23 2.13
CA ILE A 113 5.12 -16.08 2.72
C ILE A 113 6.49 -15.39 2.64
N GLU A 114 6.80 -14.73 1.52
CA GLU A 114 8.03 -13.97 1.36
C GLU A 114 8.08 -12.81 2.36
N ASP A 115 7.07 -11.93 2.33
CA ASP A 115 7.03 -10.69 3.09
C ASP A 115 6.86 -10.93 4.59
N PHE A 116 6.22 -12.03 5.01
CA PHE A 116 6.11 -12.41 6.41
C PHE A 116 7.49 -12.56 7.08
N ARG A 117 8.51 -12.99 6.34
CA ARG A 117 9.88 -13.11 6.88
C ARG A 117 10.47 -11.75 7.22
N HIS A 118 10.11 -10.70 6.47
CA HIS A 118 10.61 -9.35 6.72
C HIS A 118 10.16 -8.79 8.06
N ILE A 119 9.01 -9.24 8.60
CA ILE A 119 8.50 -8.83 9.92
C ILE A 119 9.51 -9.14 11.05
N PHE A 120 10.31 -10.20 10.91
CA PHE A 120 11.20 -10.67 11.97
C PHE A 120 12.67 -10.34 11.75
N ILE A 121 13.06 -9.97 10.53
CA ILE A 121 14.47 -9.80 10.15
C ILE A 121 14.83 -8.31 10.00
N VAL A 122 13.84 -7.45 9.77
CA VAL A 122 14.08 -6.06 9.43
C VAL A 122 14.00 -5.17 10.67
N ASP A 123 15.10 -4.47 10.92
CA ASP A 123 15.16 -3.39 11.90
C ASP A 123 14.76 -2.05 11.28
N PHE A 124 14.27 -1.16 12.14
CA PHE A 124 13.75 0.14 11.76
C PHE A 124 14.63 1.26 12.30
N TYR A 125 15.03 2.17 11.41
CA TYR A 125 15.91 3.29 11.72
C TYR A 125 15.20 4.62 11.44
N PRO A 126 15.43 5.67 12.27
CA PRO A 126 14.79 6.96 12.07
C PRO A 126 15.30 7.65 10.80
N ALA A 127 14.36 8.15 10.00
CA ALA A 127 14.59 8.86 8.76
C ALA A 127 13.80 10.19 8.77
N CYS A 128 14.53 11.29 8.59
CA CYS A 128 14.03 12.65 8.57
C CYS A 128 13.96 13.11 7.12
N TYR A 129 12.75 13.36 6.63
CA TYR A 129 12.54 13.80 5.24
C TYR A 129 11.72 15.08 5.22
N GLY A 130 12.35 16.19 4.85
CA GLY A 130 11.74 17.51 4.95
C GLY A 130 11.29 17.80 6.39
N ASP A 131 10.00 18.08 6.57
CA ASP A 131 9.34 18.30 7.85
C ASP A 131 8.69 17.04 8.44
N THR A 132 9.04 15.84 7.96
CA THR A 132 8.50 14.56 8.46
C THR A 132 9.56 13.74 9.19
N LEU A 133 9.12 13.03 10.22
CA LEU A 133 9.90 12.03 10.94
C LEU A 133 9.22 10.67 10.79
N ARG A 134 9.95 9.66 10.31
CA ARG A 134 9.44 8.29 10.17
C ARG A 134 10.54 7.29 10.43
N TYR A 135 10.18 6.06 10.76
CA TYR A 135 11.15 4.97 10.73
C TYR A 135 11.09 4.25 9.39
N ALA A 136 12.25 3.86 8.86
CA ALA A 136 12.40 3.17 7.58
C ALA A 136 13.30 1.94 7.72
N THR A 137 13.12 0.98 6.82
CA THR A 137 13.90 -0.27 6.76
C THR A 137 15.33 -0.07 6.26
N LYS A 138 15.51 0.94 5.40
CA LYS A 138 16.81 1.46 4.95
C LYS A 138 16.74 2.98 4.95
N VAL A 139 17.70 3.64 5.57
CA VAL A 139 17.79 5.11 5.58
C VAL A 139 18.34 5.60 4.24
N PRO A 140 17.56 6.34 3.43
CA PRO A 140 18.07 6.91 2.19
C PRO A 140 19.14 7.97 2.46
N ILE A 141 20.06 8.14 1.51
CA ILE A 141 21.09 9.19 1.57
C ILE A 141 20.39 10.56 1.63
N GLY A 142 20.84 11.45 2.53
CA GLY A 142 20.22 12.76 2.74
C GLY A 142 18.90 12.74 3.53
N GLN A 143 18.47 11.58 4.05
CA GLN A 143 17.30 11.44 4.92
C GLN A 143 17.65 10.95 6.33
N ALA A 144 18.92 10.96 6.72
CA ALA A 144 19.32 10.57 8.07
C ALA A 144 19.01 11.69 9.08
N CYS A 145 18.38 11.34 10.20
CA CYS A 145 18.17 12.29 11.31
C CYS A 145 19.49 12.64 12.02
N THR A 146 20.45 11.70 12.04
CA THR A 146 21.76 11.87 12.64
C THR A 146 22.87 11.46 11.68
N THR A 147 23.99 12.19 11.69
CA THR A 147 25.17 11.91 10.88
C THR A 147 25.69 10.48 11.13
N GLY A 148 25.92 9.72 10.06
CA GLY A 148 26.44 8.34 10.12
C GLY A 148 25.39 7.23 10.04
N MET A 149 24.08 7.56 9.99
CA MET A 149 23.01 6.58 9.74
C MET A 149 22.65 6.42 8.26
N GLU A 150 23.28 7.18 7.36
CA GLU A 150 22.99 7.12 5.93
C GLU A 150 23.33 5.74 5.36
N GLY A 151 22.37 5.12 4.67
CA GLY A 151 22.53 3.78 4.10
C GLY A 151 22.44 2.64 5.12
N MET A 152 22.20 2.93 6.41
CA MET A 152 21.97 1.92 7.44
C MET A 152 20.62 1.20 7.21
N GLY A 153 20.59 -0.08 7.54
CA GLY A 153 19.42 -0.94 7.39
C GLY A 153 19.42 -1.80 6.11
N MET A 154 18.36 -2.55 5.93
CA MET A 154 18.20 -3.51 4.82
C MET A 154 17.19 -2.98 3.82
N GLY A 155 17.61 -2.84 2.56
CA GLY A 155 16.69 -2.51 1.48
C GLY A 155 15.73 -3.67 1.23
N THR A 156 14.47 -3.48 1.58
CA THR A 156 13.39 -4.44 1.25
C THR A 156 12.91 -4.15 -0.17
N SER A 157 12.96 -5.14 -1.05
CA SER A 157 12.50 -4.99 -2.43
C SER A 157 10.97 -4.82 -2.46
N PRO A 158 10.42 -3.74 -3.05
CA PRO A 158 8.98 -3.54 -3.16
C PRO A 158 8.37 -4.34 -4.33
N ALA A 159 8.80 -5.60 -4.51
CA ALA A 159 8.42 -6.42 -5.65
C ALA A 159 6.91 -6.69 -5.70
N ALA A 160 6.30 -7.02 -4.54
CA ALA A 160 4.86 -7.23 -4.42
C ALA A 160 4.06 -5.99 -4.87
N ALA A 161 4.46 -4.81 -4.40
CA ALA A 161 3.79 -3.56 -4.71
C ALA A 161 3.91 -3.17 -6.18
N ILE A 162 5.10 -3.31 -6.78
CA ILE A 162 5.31 -3.02 -8.20
C ILE A 162 4.45 -3.97 -9.05
N LEU A 163 4.53 -5.27 -8.81
CA LEU A 163 3.78 -6.25 -9.60
C LEU A 163 2.27 -6.05 -9.44
N LEU A 164 1.79 -5.82 -8.22
CA LEU A 164 0.39 -5.52 -7.96
C LEU A 164 -0.07 -4.28 -8.71
N THR A 165 0.71 -3.21 -8.68
CA THR A 165 0.38 -1.96 -9.38
C THR A 165 0.27 -2.17 -10.88
N VAL A 166 1.19 -2.94 -11.48
CA VAL A 166 1.13 -3.29 -12.90
C VAL A 166 -0.13 -4.11 -13.22
N ILE A 167 -0.45 -5.12 -12.40
CA ILE A 167 -1.65 -5.95 -12.59
C ILE A 167 -2.93 -5.12 -12.48
N LEU A 168 -3.03 -4.24 -11.47
CA LEU A 168 -4.17 -3.35 -11.29
C LEU A 168 -4.28 -2.33 -12.41
N LEU A 169 -3.15 -1.80 -12.92
CA LEU A 169 -3.13 -0.90 -14.05
C LEU A 169 -3.66 -1.58 -15.32
N LEU A 170 -3.17 -2.78 -15.65
CA LEU A 170 -3.65 -3.56 -16.78
C LEU A 170 -5.14 -3.90 -16.64
N SER A 171 -5.57 -4.27 -15.44
CA SER A 171 -6.98 -4.53 -15.12
C SER A 171 -7.83 -3.28 -15.28
N GLY A 172 -7.34 -2.13 -14.81
CA GLY A 172 -7.97 -0.82 -14.95
C GLY A 172 -8.11 -0.39 -16.41
N ILE A 173 -7.07 -0.59 -17.24
CA ILE A 173 -7.12 -0.30 -18.68
C ILE A 173 -8.16 -1.19 -19.36
N ALA A 174 -8.20 -2.49 -19.04
CA ALA A 174 -9.20 -3.40 -19.60
C ALA A 174 -10.63 -2.96 -19.24
N ILE A 175 -10.85 -2.59 -17.98
CA ILE A 175 -12.15 -2.07 -17.51
C ILE A 175 -12.49 -0.74 -18.16
N TRP A 176 -11.51 0.16 -18.33
CA TRP A 176 -11.72 1.43 -19.01
C TRP A 176 -12.19 1.22 -20.45
N ILE A 177 -11.55 0.32 -21.20
CA ILE A 177 -11.94 0.05 -22.59
C ILE A 177 -13.38 -0.47 -22.67
N LYS A 178 -13.75 -1.42 -21.80
CA LYS A 178 -15.05 -2.11 -21.85
C LYS A 178 -16.19 -1.32 -21.23
N HIS A 179 -15.98 -0.76 -20.05
CA HIS A 179 -17.02 -0.14 -19.20
C HIS A 179 -16.89 1.39 -19.14
N LYS A 180 -15.94 1.99 -19.86
CA LYS A 180 -15.68 3.45 -19.88
C LYS A 180 -15.41 4.05 -18.49
N TRP A 181 -14.89 3.25 -17.58
CA TRP A 181 -14.57 3.67 -16.21
C TRP A 181 -13.05 3.76 -16.00
N PRO A 182 -12.44 4.97 -16.17
CA PRO A 182 -10.99 5.12 -16.22
C PRO A 182 -10.31 5.17 -14.84
N TRP A 183 -11.07 5.34 -13.77
CA TRP A 183 -10.54 5.76 -12.47
C TRP A 183 -9.50 4.80 -11.88
N LEU A 184 -9.67 3.49 -12.05
CA LEU A 184 -8.69 2.50 -11.60
C LEU A 184 -7.35 2.66 -12.34
N ALA A 185 -7.38 2.86 -13.66
CA ALA A 185 -6.17 3.05 -14.46
C ALA A 185 -5.48 4.38 -14.12
N VAL A 186 -6.25 5.46 -13.97
CA VAL A 186 -5.71 6.78 -13.61
C VAL A 186 -5.03 6.73 -12.24
N GLY A 187 -5.66 6.11 -11.24
CA GLY A 187 -5.09 5.95 -9.91
C GLY A 187 -3.75 5.19 -9.93
N CYS A 188 -3.71 4.03 -10.59
CA CYS A 188 -2.48 3.25 -10.71
C CYS A 188 -1.37 3.98 -11.47
N SER A 189 -1.70 4.72 -12.54
CA SER A 189 -0.73 5.54 -13.28
C SER A 189 -0.13 6.64 -12.40
N ILE A 190 -0.94 7.34 -11.62
CA ILE A 190 -0.46 8.37 -10.69
C ILE A 190 0.48 7.74 -9.65
N MET A 191 0.13 6.59 -9.09
CA MET A 191 0.99 5.89 -8.12
C MET A 191 2.34 5.49 -8.73
N LEU A 192 2.36 5.01 -9.97
CA LEU A 192 3.59 4.57 -10.64
C LEU A 192 4.51 5.75 -11.00
N LEU A 193 3.93 6.90 -11.34
CA LEU A 193 4.66 8.16 -11.51
C LEU A 193 5.16 8.74 -10.19
N ALA A 194 4.39 8.60 -9.11
CA ALA A 194 4.80 9.05 -7.78
C ALA A 194 5.88 8.13 -7.15
N ALA A 195 5.94 6.87 -7.58
CA ALA A 195 6.89 5.88 -7.09
C ALA A 195 8.30 5.97 -7.72
N GLN A 196 8.54 6.94 -8.60
CA GLN A 196 9.87 7.12 -9.20
C GLN A 196 10.91 7.34 -8.10
N PRO A 197 12.03 6.58 -8.08
CA PRO A 197 13.07 6.79 -7.10
C PRO A 197 13.59 8.22 -7.28
N THR A 198 13.50 9.03 -6.23
CA THR A 198 14.17 10.32 -6.18
C THR A 198 15.67 10.05 -6.28
N SER A 199 16.23 10.26 -7.47
CA SER A 199 17.67 10.22 -7.77
C SER A 199 18.42 11.26 -6.95
#